data_AF-A0A919I9I9-F1
#
_entry.id   AF-A0A919I9I9-F1
#
_cell.length_a   1.000
_cell.length_b   1.000
_cell.length_c   1.000
_cell.angle_alpha   90.00
_cell.angle_beta   90.00
_cell.angle_gamma   90.00
#
_symmetry.space_group_name_H-M   'P 1'
#
loop_
_entity.id
_entity.type
_entity.pdbx_description
1 polymer ?
#
loop_
_entity_poly.entity_id
_entity_poly.type
_entity_poly.pdbx_seq_one_letter_code
_entity_poly.pdbx_strand_id
1 'polypeptide(L)'
;MKRISLIFISLISLSAVGQSTSGENRDLKFDALDLKIIKLADSILSDPSKWNKQDDRECKDDITAGRYSLYCALYKASMDVLGEYIHRRAGMQVVRFTLEKYENGRVKEHRLMDWNNHPDTSFEEVKKVLKEAIETVKKQVH
;
A
#
# COMPACT_ATOMS: atom_id res chain seq x y z
N MET A 1 -25.26 -55.63 25.59
CA MET A 1 -24.08 -54.85 25.17
C MET A 1 -24.55 -53.59 24.46
N LYS A 2 -24.59 -52.43 25.14
CA LYS A 2 -24.97 -51.13 24.54
C LYS A 2 -23.70 -50.31 24.35
N ARG A 3 -23.36 -49.98 23.10
CA ARG A 3 -22.23 -49.10 22.76
C ARG A 3 -22.69 -47.65 22.91
N ILE A 4 -22.09 -46.91 23.82
CA ILE A 4 -22.26 -45.47 23.97
C ILE A 4 -21.19 -44.81 23.09
N SER A 5 -21.61 -44.16 22.00
CA SER A 5 -20.71 -43.31 21.20
C SER A 5 -20.69 -41.91 21.81
N LEU A 6 -19.54 -41.50 22.33
CA LEU A 6 -19.27 -40.14 22.76
C LEU A 6 -18.91 -39.30 21.53
N ILE A 7 -19.77 -38.35 21.17
CA ILE A 7 -19.51 -37.35 20.13
C ILE A 7 -18.76 -36.20 20.80
N PHE A 8 -17.47 -36.04 20.48
CA PHE A 8 -16.69 -34.86 20.82
C PHE A 8 -17.05 -33.72 19.87
N ILE A 9 -17.81 -32.74 20.36
CA ILE A 9 -18.04 -31.47 19.64
C ILE A 9 -16.84 -30.58 19.92
N SER A 10 -15.93 -30.47 18.95
CA SER A 10 -14.81 -29.53 18.99
C SER A 10 -15.33 -28.13 18.64
N LEU A 11 -15.39 -27.26 19.63
CA LEU A 11 -15.59 -25.82 19.45
C LEU A 11 -14.34 -25.22 18.81
N ILE A 12 -14.35 -25.05 17.49
CA ILE A 12 -13.34 -24.28 16.78
C ILE A 12 -13.60 -22.81 17.10
N SER A 13 -12.77 -22.25 17.97
CA SER A 13 -12.75 -20.82 18.26
C SER A 13 -12.26 -20.10 17.01
N LEU A 14 -13.16 -19.41 16.30
CA LEU A 14 -12.82 -18.56 15.18
C LEU A 14 -12.09 -17.33 15.70
N SER A 15 -10.77 -17.46 15.88
CA SER A 15 -9.92 -16.32 16.21
C SER A 15 -9.70 -15.56 14.91
N ALA A 16 -10.36 -14.40 14.77
CA ALA A 16 -10.02 -13.42 13.75
C ALA A 16 -8.58 -12.93 14.04
N VAL A 17 -7.59 -13.60 13.44
CA VAL A 17 -6.20 -13.14 13.45
C VAL A 17 -6.12 -11.97 12.48
N GLY A 18 -6.35 -10.76 12.98
CA GLY A 18 -5.72 -9.59 12.37
C GLY A 18 -4.21 -9.76 12.54
N GLN A 19 -3.48 -9.95 11.43
CA GLN A 19 -2.03 -10.03 11.48
C GLN A 19 -1.46 -8.72 12.03
N SER A 20 -0.95 -8.77 13.26
CA SER A 20 -0.17 -7.67 13.82
C SER A 20 1.15 -7.56 13.05
N THR A 21 1.48 -6.35 12.62
CA THR A 21 2.69 -6.02 11.86
C THR A 21 3.93 -5.98 12.76
N SER A 22 4.24 -7.05 13.49
CA SER A 22 5.42 -7.13 14.35
C SER A 22 6.67 -7.48 13.53
N GLY A 23 7.26 -6.50 12.84
CA GLY A 23 8.57 -6.70 12.20
C GLY A 23 9.03 -5.66 11.17
N GLU A 24 8.18 -4.72 10.75
CA GLU A 24 8.61 -3.66 9.80
C GLU A 24 9.31 -2.51 10.55
N ASN A 25 10.52 -2.14 10.09
CA ASN A 25 11.23 -0.98 10.64
C ASN A 25 10.48 0.32 10.30
N ARG A 26 10.08 1.06 11.34
CA ARG A 26 9.37 2.35 11.23
C ARG A 26 10.27 3.57 11.46
N ASP A 27 11.51 3.39 11.92
CA ASP A 27 12.53 4.45 11.94
C ASP A 27 13.15 4.59 10.54
N LEU A 28 12.35 5.10 9.61
CA LEU A 28 12.77 5.36 8.24
C LEU A 28 13.68 6.59 8.21
N LYS A 29 14.84 6.45 7.55
CA LYS A 29 15.68 7.58 7.16
C LYS A 29 15.41 7.89 5.71
N PHE A 30 15.02 9.12 5.43
CA PHE A 30 14.73 9.57 4.07
C PHE A 30 15.89 10.35 3.47
N ASP A 31 16.00 10.29 2.14
CA ASP A 31 16.84 11.17 1.35
C ASP A 31 16.01 12.05 0.37
N ALA A 32 16.70 12.91 -0.38
CA ALA A 32 16.04 13.78 -1.35
C ALA A 32 15.35 13.00 -2.50
N LEU A 33 15.82 11.79 -2.80
CA LEU A 33 15.25 10.96 -3.86
C LEU A 33 13.92 10.35 -3.42
N ASP A 34 13.76 9.98 -2.15
CA ASP A 34 12.46 9.56 -1.59
C ASP A 34 11.39 10.64 -1.79
N LEU A 35 11.72 11.89 -1.48
CA LEU A 35 10.81 13.01 -1.70
C LEU A 35 10.45 13.18 -3.18
N LYS A 36 11.44 13.04 -4.07
CA LYS A 36 11.24 13.15 -5.53
C LYS A 36 10.34 12.04 -6.06
N ILE A 37 10.52 10.80 -5.58
CA ILE A 37 9.70 9.64 -5.98
C ILE A 37 8.24 9.84 -5.60
N ILE A 38 7.95 10.20 -4.34
CA ILE A 38 6.55 10.34 -3.90
C ILE A 38 5.87 11.51 -4.61
N LYS A 39 6.59 12.63 -4.82
CA LYS A 39 6.07 13.77 -5.61
C LYS A 39 5.79 13.38 -7.06
N LEU A 40 6.65 12.60 -7.69
CA LEU A 40 6.43 12.13 -9.05
C LEU A 40 5.27 11.15 -9.12
N ALA A 41 5.12 10.23 -8.17
CA ALA A 41 3.96 9.34 -8.09
C ALA A 41 2.64 10.14 -7.92
N ASP A 42 2.66 11.20 -7.09
CA ASP A 42 1.54 12.14 -6.96
C ASP A 42 1.23 12.84 -8.28
N SER A 43 2.24 13.24 -9.04
CA SER A 43 2.05 13.85 -10.37
C SER A 43 1.56 12.86 -11.43
N ILE A 44 1.99 11.59 -11.38
CA ILE A 44 1.52 10.53 -12.28
C ILE A 44 0.02 10.30 -12.06
N LEU A 45 -0.40 10.29 -10.80
CA LEU A 45 -1.80 10.26 -10.38
C LEU A 45 -2.36 11.69 -10.34
N SER A 46 -2.35 12.39 -11.49
CA SER A 46 -2.77 13.80 -11.59
C SER A 46 -4.26 13.99 -11.35
N ASP A 47 -5.08 13.04 -11.81
CA ASP A 47 -6.54 13.11 -11.80
C ASP A 47 -7.15 11.69 -11.83
N PRO A 48 -8.46 11.54 -11.56
CA PRO A 48 -9.09 10.22 -11.48
C PRO A 48 -8.96 9.36 -12.74
N SER A 49 -8.80 9.94 -13.93
CA SER A 49 -8.64 9.17 -15.17
C SER A 49 -7.32 8.40 -15.22
N LYS A 50 -6.31 8.88 -14.49
CA LYS A 50 -4.98 8.24 -14.36
C LYS A 50 -4.94 7.13 -13.34
N TRP A 51 -5.99 6.93 -12.55
CA TRP A 51 -6.00 5.93 -11.50
C TRP A 51 -6.55 4.59 -12.01
N ASN A 52 -5.80 3.53 -11.75
CA ASN A 52 -6.24 2.15 -11.88
C ASN A 52 -6.58 1.58 -10.48
N LYS A 53 -7.84 1.20 -10.29
CA LYS A 53 -8.36 0.62 -9.04
C LYS A 53 -8.26 -0.91 -9.00
N GLN A 54 -7.61 -1.52 -9.99
CA GLN A 54 -7.49 -2.97 -10.13
C GLN A 54 -6.00 -3.32 -10.21
N ASP A 55 -5.28 -3.06 -9.11
CA ASP A 55 -3.87 -3.42 -8.96
C ASP A 55 -3.73 -4.94 -8.86
N ASP A 56 -3.01 -5.53 -9.80
CA ASP A 56 -2.57 -6.93 -9.76
C ASP A 56 -1.06 -7.05 -9.49
N ARG A 57 -0.40 -5.90 -9.23
CA ARG A 57 1.04 -5.73 -9.01
C ARG A 57 1.90 -5.87 -10.26
N GLU A 58 1.30 -6.05 -11.43
CA GLU A 58 1.95 -5.95 -12.72
C GLU A 58 1.85 -4.51 -13.22
N CYS A 59 2.99 -3.84 -13.43
CA CYS A 59 2.97 -2.41 -13.77
C CYS A 59 3.15 -2.12 -15.26
N LYS A 60 3.37 -3.15 -16.08
CA LYS A 60 3.74 -2.96 -17.49
C LYS A 60 2.54 -2.50 -18.32
N ASP A 61 1.39 -3.09 -18.09
CA ASP A 61 0.11 -2.73 -18.69
C ASP A 61 -0.37 -1.37 -18.17
N ASP A 62 -0.26 -1.09 -16.87
CA ASP A 62 -0.53 0.23 -16.27
C ASP A 62 0.28 1.35 -16.95
N ILE A 63 1.60 1.11 -17.13
CA ILE A 63 2.50 2.04 -17.84
C ILE A 63 2.06 2.24 -19.28
N THR A 64 1.66 1.16 -19.96
CA THR A 64 1.22 1.20 -21.37
C THR A 64 -0.10 1.94 -21.52
N ALA A 65 -1.04 1.73 -20.60
CA ALA A 65 -2.35 2.37 -20.58
C ALA A 65 -2.30 3.82 -20.10
N GLY A 66 -1.23 4.22 -19.41
CA GLY A 66 -1.14 5.53 -18.76
C GLY A 66 -2.15 5.68 -17.62
N ARG A 67 -2.50 4.57 -16.97
CA ARG A 67 -3.40 4.48 -15.82
C ARG A 67 -2.74 3.57 -14.79
N TYR A 68 -2.60 4.04 -13.56
CA TYR A 68 -1.71 3.44 -12.58
C TYR A 68 -2.44 3.15 -11.29
N SER A 69 -2.17 2.00 -10.68
CA SER A 69 -2.44 1.80 -9.26
C SER A 69 -1.54 2.69 -8.39
N LEU A 70 -1.86 2.87 -7.11
CA LEU A 70 -0.95 3.57 -6.18
C LEU A 70 0.43 2.90 -6.14
N TYR A 71 0.47 1.56 -6.18
CA TYR A 71 1.72 0.83 -6.24
C TYR A 71 2.48 1.10 -7.53
N CYS A 72 1.82 0.99 -8.68
CA CYS A 72 2.47 1.13 -9.98
C CYS A 72 2.89 2.57 -10.29
N ALA A 73 2.19 3.57 -9.74
CA ALA A 73 2.65 4.96 -9.76
C ALA A 73 3.97 5.14 -8.99
N LEU A 74 4.10 4.54 -7.80
CA LEU A 74 5.35 4.56 -7.03
C LEU A 74 6.47 3.76 -7.72
N TYR A 75 6.13 2.60 -8.29
CA TYR A 75 7.07 1.80 -9.07
C TYR A 75 7.62 2.60 -10.25
N LYS A 76 6.73 3.17 -11.07
CA LYS A 76 7.12 3.99 -12.23
C LYS A 76 7.96 5.20 -11.81
N ALA A 77 7.55 5.89 -10.74
CA ALA A 77 8.32 7.02 -10.21
C ALA A 77 9.72 6.61 -9.72
N SER A 78 9.86 5.43 -9.08
CA SER A 78 11.16 4.88 -8.70
C SER A 78 12.03 4.61 -9.92
N MET A 79 11.49 3.94 -10.93
CA MET A 79 12.20 3.67 -12.19
C MET A 79 12.64 4.97 -12.88
N ASP A 80 11.79 6.01 -12.90
CA ASP A 80 12.12 7.29 -13.54
C ASP A 80 13.16 8.12 -12.78
N VAL A 81 13.18 8.02 -11.45
CA VAL A 81 14.10 8.81 -10.61
C VAL A 81 15.45 8.12 -10.45
N LEU A 82 15.46 6.80 -10.30
CA LEU A 82 16.64 6.01 -9.94
C LEU A 82 17.16 5.13 -11.09
N GLY A 83 16.34 4.85 -12.09
CA GLY A 83 16.61 3.81 -13.09
C GLY A 83 16.29 2.39 -12.60
N GLU A 84 15.88 2.23 -11.34
CA GLU A 84 15.57 0.92 -10.75
C GLU A 84 14.44 0.99 -9.71
N TYR A 85 13.92 -0.19 -9.37
CA TYR A 85 12.93 -0.39 -8.31
C TYR A 85 13.59 -1.04 -7.10
N ILE A 86 13.70 -0.30 -6.00
CA ILE A 86 14.24 -0.81 -4.74
C ILE A 86 13.07 -1.19 -3.82
N HIS A 87 12.92 -2.50 -3.58
CA HIS A 87 11.89 -3.02 -2.69
C HIS A 87 12.01 -2.40 -1.29
N ARG A 88 10.88 -1.91 -0.74
CA ARG A 88 10.79 -1.28 0.59
C ARG A 88 11.73 -0.09 0.80
N ARG A 89 12.11 0.62 -0.27
CA ARG A 89 12.73 1.94 -0.14
C ARG A 89 11.94 2.83 0.82
N ALA A 90 12.63 3.65 1.62
CA ALA A 90 12.02 4.45 2.67
C ALA A 90 10.83 5.30 2.16
N GLY A 91 10.97 5.96 1.00
CA GLY A 91 9.88 6.72 0.37
C GLY A 91 8.62 5.89 0.05
N MET A 92 8.76 4.61 -0.29
CA MET A 92 7.61 3.73 -0.51
C MET A 92 7.01 3.21 0.81
N GLN A 93 7.85 2.91 1.78
CA GLN A 93 7.40 2.45 3.10
C GLN A 93 6.62 3.54 3.83
N VAL A 94 7.00 4.82 3.72
CA VAL A 94 6.21 5.88 4.35
C VAL A 94 4.82 6.04 3.74
N VAL A 95 4.65 5.80 2.43
CA VAL A 95 3.31 5.74 1.82
C VAL A 95 2.52 4.55 2.38
N ARG A 96 3.17 3.38 2.48
CA ARG A 96 2.60 2.17 3.11
C ARG A 96 2.23 2.38 4.57
N PHE A 97 2.95 3.19 5.34
CA PHE A 97 2.60 3.45 6.73
C PHE A 97 1.57 4.57 6.85
N THR A 98 1.59 5.54 5.94
CA THR A 98 0.63 6.66 5.94
C THR A 98 -0.79 6.16 5.68
N LEU A 99 -0.98 5.17 4.79
CA LEU A 99 -2.33 4.66 4.54
C LEU A 99 -2.95 3.90 5.71
N GLU A 100 -2.17 3.43 6.69
CA GLU A 100 -2.70 2.69 7.85
C GLU A 100 -3.73 3.54 8.63
N LYS A 101 -3.62 4.87 8.57
CA LYS A 101 -4.61 5.82 9.12
C LYS A 101 -5.99 5.72 8.45
N TYR A 102 -6.03 5.21 7.23
CA TYR A 102 -7.20 5.14 6.33
C TYR A 102 -7.58 3.70 5.98
N GLU A 103 -6.87 2.72 6.54
CA GLU A 103 -7.03 1.32 6.19
C GLU A 103 -8.45 0.84 6.49
N ASN A 104 -8.99 1.16 7.67
CA ASN A 104 -10.37 0.86 8.07
C ASN A 104 -10.82 -0.59 7.78
N GLY A 105 -9.92 -1.56 7.96
CA GLY A 105 -10.17 -3.00 7.71
C GLY A 105 -10.19 -3.41 6.24
N ARG A 106 -9.75 -2.54 5.32
CA ARG A 106 -9.71 -2.79 3.87
C ARG A 106 -8.50 -3.61 3.41
N VAL A 107 -7.50 -3.81 4.27
CA VAL A 107 -6.28 -4.57 3.95
C VAL A 107 -6.35 -5.96 4.56
N LYS A 108 -5.91 -6.96 3.78
CA LYS A 108 -5.83 -8.35 4.21
C LYS A 108 -4.39 -8.85 4.25
N GLU A 109 -3.66 -8.65 3.17
CA GLU A 109 -2.29 -9.16 2.98
C GLU A 109 -1.36 -8.13 2.34
N HIS A 110 -1.81 -7.46 1.27
CA HIS A 110 -0.98 -6.58 0.47
C HIS A 110 -1.43 -5.13 0.59
N ARG A 111 -0.96 -4.45 1.65
CA ARG A 111 -1.42 -3.12 2.08
C ARG A 111 -1.74 -2.10 0.97
N LEU A 112 -0.83 -1.88 0.01
CA LEU A 112 -1.11 -0.94 -1.10
C LEU A 112 -2.14 -1.47 -2.08
N MET A 113 -2.06 -2.75 -2.44
CA MET A 113 -2.92 -3.39 -3.43
C MET A 113 -4.33 -3.54 -2.91
N ASP A 114 -4.49 -4.15 -1.74
CA ASP A 114 -5.80 -4.42 -1.14
C ASP A 114 -6.57 -3.12 -0.90
N TRP A 115 -5.90 -2.12 -0.32
CA TRP A 115 -6.53 -0.84 -0.08
C TRP A 115 -6.82 -0.10 -1.39
N ASN A 116 -5.90 -0.08 -2.37
CA ASN A 116 -6.17 0.51 -3.69
C ASN A 116 -7.41 -0.11 -4.34
N ASN A 117 -7.54 -1.43 -4.25
CA ASN A 117 -8.59 -2.20 -4.92
C ASN A 117 -9.92 -2.20 -4.18
N HIS A 118 -9.93 -1.80 -2.90
CA HIS A 118 -11.14 -1.85 -2.10
C HIS A 118 -12.23 -0.93 -2.68
N PRO A 119 -13.50 -1.38 -2.78
CA PRO A 119 -14.58 -0.60 -3.38
C PRO A 119 -14.76 0.79 -2.74
N ASP A 120 -14.51 0.89 -1.44
CA ASP A 120 -14.66 2.15 -0.68
C ASP A 120 -13.46 3.10 -0.77
N THR A 121 -12.34 2.69 -1.36
CA THR A 121 -11.19 3.59 -1.53
C THR A 121 -11.50 4.59 -2.64
N SER A 122 -11.25 5.87 -2.37
CA SER A 122 -11.46 6.97 -3.32
C SER A 122 -10.13 7.51 -3.86
N PHE A 123 -10.20 8.18 -5.02
CA PHE A 123 -9.01 8.84 -5.58
C PHE A 123 -8.52 9.95 -4.63
N GLU A 124 -9.44 10.64 -3.98
CA GLU A 124 -9.19 11.69 -3.01
C GLU A 124 -8.39 11.17 -1.81
N GLU A 125 -8.72 9.99 -1.30
CA GLU A 125 -7.94 9.32 -0.25
C GLU A 125 -6.54 8.96 -0.74
N VAL A 126 -6.38 8.45 -1.97
CA VAL A 126 -5.06 8.15 -2.57
C VAL A 126 -4.20 9.42 -2.61
N LYS A 127 -4.75 10.53 -3.09
CA LYS A 127 -4.07 11.83 -3.11
C LYS A 127 -3.74 12.34 -1.71
N LYS A 128 -4.64 12.13 -0.74
CA LYS A 128 -4.41 12.53 0.66
C LYS A 128 -3.23 11.77 1.26
N VAL A 129 -3.17 10.46 1.05
CA VAL A 129 -2.06 9.61 1.49
C VAL A 129 -0.72 10.07 0.90
N LEU A 130 -0.66 10.33 -0.41
CA LEU A 130 0.57 10.81 -1.06
C LEU A 130 1.01 12.17 -0.50
N LYS A 131 0.08 13.12 -0.33
CA LYS A 131 0.38 14.43 0.25
C LYS A 131 0.92 14.34 1.67
N GLU A 132 0.30 13.53 2.53
CA GLU A 132 0.79 13.33 3.90
C GLU A 132 2.16 12.64 3.96
N ALA A 133 2.40 11.68 3.07
CA ALA A 133 3.71 11.04 2.96
C ALA A 133 4.78 12.05 2.50
N ILE A 134 4.48 12.91 1.53
CA ILE A 134 5.35 14.02 1.09
C ILE A 134 5.70 14.93 2.27
N GLU A 135 4.71 15.37 3.03
CA GLU A 135 4.94 16.25 4.19
C GLU A 135 5.74 15.55 5.31
N THR A 136 5.59 14.23 5.46
CA THR A 136 6.38 13.44 6.41
C THR A 136 7.85 13.42 5.99
N VAL A 137 8.15 13.18 4.72
CA VAL A 137 9.52 13.16 4.21
C VAL A 137 10.16 14.55 4.29
N LYS A 138 9.44 15.60 3.86
CA LYS A 138 9.95 16.99 3.89
C LYS A 138 10.50 17.41 5.26
N LYS A 139 9.88 16.95 6.36
CA LYS A 139 10.32 17.28 7.73
C LYS A 139 11.70 16.73 8.10
N GLN A 140 12.20 15.71 7.40
CA GLN A 140 13.52 15.13 7.67
C GLN A 140 14.58 15.56 6.65
N VAL A 141 14.18 15.99 5.46
CA VAL A 141 15.09 16.31 4.34
C VAL A 141 15.17 17.82 4.05
N HIS A 142 14.70 18.66 4.96
CA HIS A 142 14.77 20.12 4.90
C HIS A 142 15.62 20.66 6.05
#